data_AF-A0A257PE11-F1
#
_entry.id   AF-A0A257PE11-F1
#
_cell.length_a   1.000
_cell.length_b   1.000
_cell.length_c   1.000
_cell.angle_alpha   90.00
_cell.angle_beta   90.00
_cell.angle_gamma   90.00
#
_symmetry.space_group_name_H-M   'P 1'
#
loop_
_entity.id
_entity.type
_entity.pdbx_description
1 polymer ?
#
loop_
_entity_poly.entity_id
_entity_poly.type
_entity_poly.pdbx_seq_one_letter_code
_entity_poly.pdbx_strand_id
1 'polypeptide(L)' 'LHAACGDLGRVRRVVKLLGLVNSAPNYTEHHLVINGASELIAQVFGERGAHARSAFGVAQLPMGAAVEIELIAEV' A
#
# COMPACT_ATOMS: atom_id res chain seq x y z
N LEU A 1 11.24 0.32 2.91
CA LEU A 1 11.71 -1.08 2.84
C LEU A 1 13.22 -1.19 2.63
N HIS A 2 13.78 -0.76 1.48
CA HIS A 2 15.22 -0.92 1.18
C HIS A 2 16.14 -0.40 2.30
N ALA A 3 15.88 0.79 2.84
CA ALA A 3 16.64 1.32 3.97
C ALA A 3 16.58 0.46 5.24
N ALA A 4 15.50 -0.28 5.47
CA ALA A 4 15.31 -1.14 6.64
C ALA A 4 15.97 -2.52 6.47
N CYS A 5 15.92 -3.10 5.27
CA CYS A 5 16.46 -4.44 5.00
C CYS A 5 17.81 -4.44 4.27
N GLY A 6 18.31 -3.27 3.82
CA GLY A 6 19.52 -3.11 3.01
C GLY A 6 19.38 -3.54 1.55
N ASP A 7 18.58 -4.57 1.29
CA ASP A 7 18.29 -5.08 -0.06
C ASP A 7 16.85 -5.57 -0.14
N LEU A 8 16.11 -5.12 -1.16
CA LEU A 8 14.72 -5.56 -1.40
C LEU A 8 14.67 -7.05 -1.78
N GLY A 9 15.76 -7.62 -2.30
CA GLY A 9 15.91 -9.05 -2.56
C GLY A 9 15.69 -9.92 -1.33
N ARG A 10 15.83 -9.37 -0.11
CA ARG A 10 15.60 -10.08 1.15
C ARG A 10 14.12 -10.21 1.54
N VAL A 11 13.20 -9.46 0.93
CA VAL A 11 11.77 -9.48 1.32
C VAL A 11 11.09 -10.76 0.84
N ARG A 12 10.93 -11.79 1.68
CA ARG A 12 10.28 -13.05 1.27
C ARG A 12 8.87 -12.84 0.72
N ARG A 13 8.07 -11.97 1.35
CA ARG A 13 6.70 -11.67 0.95
C ARG A 13 6.22 -10.32 1.45
N VAL A 14 5.42 -9.61 0.66
CA VAL A 14 4.57 -8.52 1.17
C VAL A 14 3.32 -9.13 1.81
N VAL A 15 3.19 -9.00 3.12
CA VAL A 15 2.13 -9.66 3.90
C VAL A 15 0.81 -8.89 3.78
N LYS A 16 0.87 -7.58 4.03
CA LYS A 16 -0.31 -6.71 4.06
C LYS A 16 0.02 -5.31 3.56
N LEU A 17 -0.96 -4.71 2.89
CA LEU A 17 -1.02 -3.29 2.59
C LEU A 17 -2.27 -2.66 3.23
N LEU A 18 -2.08 -1.54 3.93
CA LEU A 18 -3.16 -0.65 4.37
C LEU A 18 -3.07 0.65 3.59
N GLY A 19 -4.16 1.01 2.89
CA GLY A 19 -4.27 2.25 2.15
C GLY A 19 -5.34 3.15 2.76
N LEU A 20 -4.97 4.39 3.07
CA LEU A 20 -5.86 5.44 3.52
C LEU A 20 -5.96 6.48 2.42
N VAL A 21 -7.17 6.80 1.99
CA VAL A 21 -7.42 7.74 0.90
C VAL A 21 -8.22 8.92 1.46
N ASN A 22 -7.64 10.11 1.39
CA ASN A 22 -8.35 11.34 1.72
C ASN A 22 -9.41 11.60 0.66
N SER A 23 -10.68 11.49 1.04
CA SER A 23 -11.79 11.48 0.09
C SER A 23 -13.06 12.09 0.66
N ALA A 24 -13.90 12.63 -0.22
CA ALA A 24 -15.25 13.05 0.15
C ALA A 24 -16.08 11.87 0.71
N PRO A 25 -17.06 12.12 1.60
CA PRO A 25 -17.84 11.06 2.26
C PRO A 25 -18.60 10.13 1.31
N ASN A 26 -18.89 10.57 0.08
CA ASN A 26 -19.64 9.83 -0.93
C ASN A 26 -18.75 9.08 -1.94
N TYR A 27 -17.43 9.23 -1.86
CA TYR A 27 -16.51 8.46 -2.70
C TYR A 27 -16.35 7.05 -2.12
N THR A 28 -16.52 6.01 -2.95
CA THR A 28 -16.49 4.59 -2.52
C THR A 28 -15.49 3.75 -3.32
N GLU A 29 -14.76 4.37 -4.25
CA GLU A 29 -13.83 3.70 -5.15
C GLU A 29 -12.38 3.73 -4.62
N HIS A 30 -12.19 3.71 -3.30
CA HIS A 30 -10.86 3.71 -2.68
C HIS A 30 -10.02 2.52 -3.11
N HIS A 31 -10.67 1.38 -3.36
CA HIS A 31 -10.02 0.17 -3.84
C HIS A 31 -9.32 0.39 -5.20
N LEU A 32 -9.87 1.22 -6.09
CA LEU A 32 -9.24 1.57 -7.37
C LEU A 32 -8.00 2.45 -7.17
N VAL A 33 -8.05 3.40 -6.24
CA VAL A 33 -6.89 4.24 -5.90
C VAL A 33 -5.73 3.39 -5.39
N ILE A 34 -6.01 2.45 -4.50
CA ILE A 34 -4.98 1.58 -3.92
C ILE A 34 -4.50 0.50 -4.91
N ASN A 35 -5.22 0.25 -6.02
CA ASN A 35 -4.69 -0.63 -7.07
C ASN A 35 -3.35 -0.14 -7.61
N GLY A 36 -3.13 1.18 -7.73
CA GLY A 36 -1.83 1.71 -8.18
C GLY A 36 -0.66 1.25 -7.31
N ALA A 37 -0.86 1.19 -5.98
CA ALA A 37 0.14 0.66 -5.06
C ALA A 37 0.28 -0.86 -5.18
N SER A 38 -0.84 -1.57 -5.28
CA SER A 38 -0.85 -3.04 -5.42
C SER A 38 -0.16 -3.51 -6.71
N GLU A 39 -0.42 -2.84 -7.82
CA GLU A 39 0.17 -3.12 -9.14
C GLU A 39 1.67 -2.84 -9.13
N LEU A 40 2.10 -1.71 -8.54
CA LEU A 40 3.53 -1.41 -8.40
C LEU A 40 4.25 -2.49 -7.57
N ILE A 41 3.66 -2.92 -6.45
CA ILE A 41 4.23 -3.98 -5.62
C ILE A 41 4.32 -5.30 -6.40
N ALA A 42 3.30 -5.64 -7.19
CA ALA A 42 3.32 -6.82 -8.04
C ALA A 42 4.41 -6.72 -9.13
N GLN A 43 4.60 -5.55 -9.76
CA GLN A 43 5.64 -5.32 -10.76
C GLN A 43 7.05 -5.48 -10.16
N VAL A 44 7.27 -5.00 -8.94
CA VAL A 44 8.59 -5.03 -8.28
C VAL A 44 8.92 -6.39 -7.67
N PHE A 45 7.95 -7.04 -7.02
CA PHE A 45 8.18 -8.27 -6.25
C PHE A 45 7.65 -9.55 -6.92
N GLY A 46 6.94 -9.44 -8.05
CA GLY A 46 6.29 -10.57 -8.71
C GLY A 46 5.29 -11.27 -7.77
N GLU A 47 5.32 -12.60 -7.77
CA GLU A 47 4.49 -13.45 -6.88
C GLU A 47 4.66 -13.11 -5.39
N ARG A 48 5.86 -12.68 -4.96
CA ARG A 48 6.14 -12.26 -3.57
C ARG A 48 5.39 -10.98 -3.19
N GLY A 49 4.91 -10.25 -4.19
CA GLY A 49 4.10 -9.06 -4.05
C GLY A 49 2.62 -9.35 -3.79
N ALA A 50 2.14 -10.60 -3.85
CA ALA A 50 0.73 -10.90 -3.56
C ALA A 50 0.42 -10.76 -2.06
N HIS A 51 -0.44 -9.78 -1.72
CA HIS A 51 -0.68 -9.34 -0.34
C HIS A 51 -2.18 -9.25 0.02
N ALA A 52 -2.47 -9.38 1.32
CA ALA A 52 -3.77 -8.96 1.85
C ALA A 52 -3.85 -7.42 1.84
N ARG A 53 -5.07 -6.88 1.69
CA ARG A 53 -5.26 -5.43 1.57
C ARG A 53 -6.45 -4.91 2.37
N SER A 54 -6.31 -3.68 2.88
CA SER A 54 -7.45 -2.86 3.29
C SER A 54 -7.33 -1.47 2.65
N ALA A 55 -8.44 -0.91 2.17
CA ALA A 55 -8.50 0.40 1.55
C ALA A 55 -9.70 1.16 2.13
N PHE A 56 -9.44 2.32 2.77
CA PHE A 56 -10.46 3.10 3.46
C PHE A 56 -10.42 4.56 3.04
N GLY A 57 -11.60 5.17 3.00
CA GLY A 57 -11.73 6.62 2.99
C GLY A 57 -11.46 7.20 4.38
N VAL A 58 -10.70 8.29 4.43
CA VAL A 58 -10.46 9.07 5.64
C VAL A 58 -10.77 10.54 5.39
N ALA A 59 -11.13 11.27 6.44
CA ALA A 59 -11.50 12.69 6.32
C ALA A 59 -10.28 13.57 6.00
N GLN A 60 -9.12 13.28 6.58
CA GLN A 60 -7.89 14.03 6.41
C GLN A 60 -6.67 13.13 6.65
N LEU A 61 -5.54 13.52 6.06
CA LEU A 61 -4.21 12.93 6.28
C LEU A 61 -3.19 14.02 6.61
N PRO A 62 -2.07 13.68 7.27
CA PRO A 62 -0.98 14.61 7.54
C PRO A 62 -0.53 15.35 6.27
N MET A 63 -0.15 16.62 6.43
CA MET A 63 0.33 17.49 5.34
C MET A 63 -0.66 17.70 4.18
N GLY A 64 -1.93 17.32 4.34
CA GLY A 64 -2.92 17.39 3.26
C GLY A 64 -2.68 16.33 2.17
N ALA A 65 -2.01 15.22 2.50
CA ALA A 65 -1.77 14.13 1.54
C ALA A 65 -3.08 13.55 0.99
N ALA A 66 -3.04 13.10 -0.26
CA ALA A 66 -4.16 12.43 -0.91
C ALA A 66 -4.28 10.97 -0.48
N VAL A 67 -3.14 10.30 -0.29
CA VAL A 67 -3.04 8.88 0.04
C VAL A 67 -1.92 8.65 1.04
N GLU A 68 -2.16 7.79 2.02
CA GLU A 68 -1.14 7.25 2.92
C GLU A 68 -1.15 5.73 2.82
N ILE A 69 0.05 5.12 2.81
CA ILE A 69 0.21 3.67 2.65
C ILE A 69 1.12 3.15 3.76
N GLU A 70 0.64 2.12 4.44
CA GLU A 70 1.42 1.30 5.37
C GLU A 70 1.53 -0.13 4.81
N LEU A 71 2.69 -0.76 5.03
CA LEU A 71 2.98 -2.09 4.53
C LEU A 71 3.72 -2.93 5.57
N ILE A 72 3.36 -4.20 5.64
CA ILE A 72 4.06 -5.23 6.41
C ILE A 72 4.76 -6.19 5.45
N ALA A 73 6.06 -6.39 5.64
CA ALA A 73 6.89 -7.29 4.85
C ALA A 73 7.56 -8.36 5.73
N GLU A 74 7.60 -9.59 5.22
CA GLU A 74 8.42 -10.68 5.74
C GLU A 74 9.81 -10.62 5.11
N VAL A 75 10.88 -10.75 5.91
CA VAL A 75 12.30 -10.67 5.50
C VAL A 75 13.05 -11.92 5.93
#